data_AF-A0A9E4E709-F1
#
_entry.id   AF-A0A9E4E709-F1
#
_cell.length_a   1.000
_cell.length_b   1.000
_cell.length_c   1.000
_cell.angle_alpha   90.00
_cell.angle_beta   90.00
_cell.angle_gamma   90.00
#
_symmetry.space_group_name_H-M   'P 1'
#
loop_
_entity.id
_entity.type
_entity.pdbx_description
1 polymer ?
#
loop_
_entity_poly.entity_id
_entity_poly.type
_entity_poly.pdbx_seq_one_letter_code
_entity_poly.pdbx_strand_id
1 'polypeptide(L)'
;MLSLIITVMSTYFSQDREHESFLIHYNDEFEEKQRLETEFQEVFQFIEECGLPEDSRAWRKSDLFTLLVEIHRALFKDENNFKPIEAGKRLLRFYELVDKSAKADEDSGTENDRLQEYYKAALQGTQSRSNRIRRGKIIQDVINGNFQFD
;
A
#
# COMPACT_ATOMS: atom_id res chain seq x y z
N MET A 1 11.75 -3.47 7.54
CA MET A 1 11.91 -4.62 6.63
C MET A 1 11.15 -5.83 7.14
N LEU A 2 11.39 -6.30 8.38
CA LEU A 2 10.67 -7.44 8.99
C LEU A 2 9.12 -7.33 8.93
N SER A 3 8.53 -6.18 9.28
CA SER A 3 7.07 -6.02 9.25
C SER A 3 6.46 -6.05 7.84
N LEU A 4 7.23 -5.73 6.80
CA LEU A 4 6.78 -5.84 5.40
C LEU A 4 6.70 -7.31 5.00
N ILE A 5 7.77 -8.06 5.27
CA ILE A 5 7.86 -9.50 4.99
C ILE A 5 6.73 -10.25 5.70
N ILE A 6 6.53 -10.01 7.01
CA ILE A 6 5.44 -10.66 7.76
C ILE A 6 4.07 -10.30 7.17
N THR A 7 3.84 -9.04 6.77
CA THR A 7 2.52 -8.62 6.23
C THR A 7 2.25 -9.25 4.87
N VAL A 8 3.29 -9.36 4.04
CA VAL A 8 3.24 -10.03 2.74
C VAL A 8 2.92 -11.52 2.91
N MET A 9 3.61 -12.19 3.84
CA MET A 9 3.44 -13.63 4.08
C MET A 9 2.12 -13.98 4.77
N SER A 10 1.63 -13.13 5.68
CA SER A 10 0.35 -13.34 6.35
C SER A 10 -0.72 -12.36 5.81
N THR A 11 -1.14 -11.43 6.65
CA THR A 11 -2.07 -10.33 6.37
C THR A 11 -1.65 -9.11 7.21
N TYR A 12 -2.35 -7.98 7.11
CA TYR A 12 -2.12 -6.89 8.08
C TYR A 12 -2.38 -7.39 9.51
N PHE A 13 -1.31 -7.54 10.30
CA PHE A 13 -1.34 -7.98 11.70
C PHE A 13 -1.20 -6.79 12.67
N SER A 14 -1.66 -6.97 13.91
CA SER A 14 -1.35 -6.06 15.03
C SER A 14 0.05 -6.36 15.56
N GLN A 15 0.85 -5.33 15.77
CA GLN A 15 2.31 -5.35 15.99
C GLN A 15 2.82 -6.37 17.03
N ASP A 16 2.01 -6.77 18.01
CA ASP A 16 2.52 -7.50 19.19
C ASP A 16 2.32 -9.02 19.17
N ARG A 17 1.53 -9.63 18.27
CA ARG A 17 1.21 -11.08 18.36
C ARG A 17 1.90 -11.99 17.35
N GLU A 18 2.30 -11.50 16.16
CA GLU A 18 2.90 -12.37 15.13
C GLU A 18 4.42 -12.23 14.99
N HIS A 19 5.02 -11.15 15.52
CA HIS A 19 6.47 -10.95 15.45
C HIS A 19 7.24 -12.07 16.16
N GLU A 20 6.77 -12.52 17.34
CA GLU A 20 7.43 -13.62 18.09
C GLU A 20 7.25 -14.98 17.39
N SER A 21 6.06 -15.27 16.85
CA SER A 21 5.81 -16.52 16.12
C SER A 21 6.67 -16.64 14.86
N PHE A 22 6.84 -15.56 14.10
CA PHE A 22 7.69 -15.54 12.90
C PHE A 22 9.18 -15.61 13.26
N LEU A 23 9.63 -14.94 14.34
CA LEU A 23 11.02 -15.02 14.81
C LEU A 23 11.39 -16.44 15.29
N ILE A 24 10.46 -17.16 15.91
CA ILE A 24 10.68 -18.53 16.39
C ILE A 24 10.71 -19.53 15.21
N HIS A 25 9.90 -19.33 14.16
CA HIS A 25 9.84 -20.25 13.02
C HIS A 25 10.98 -20.11 12.02
N TYR A 26 11.52 -18.90 11.82
CA TYR A 26 12.52 -18.63 10.78
C TYR A 26 13.96 -18.55 11.28
N ASN A 27 14.23 -19.01 12.50
CA ASN A 27 15.57 -18.97 13.08
C ASN A 27 16.48 -20.11 12.57
N ASP A 28 15.93 -21.19 12.00
CA ASP A 28 16.71 -22.36 11.57
C ASP A 28 16.86 -22.48 10.03
N GLU A 29 15.79 -22.38 9.22
CA GLU A 29 15.88 -22.31 7.74
C GLU A 29 14.74 -21.44 7.14
N PHE A 30 15.05 -20.55 6.18
CA PHE A 30 14.06 -19.71 5.49
C PHE A 30 13.82 -20.23 4.08
N GLU A 31 13.06 -21.33 3.96
CA GLU A 31 12.74 -21.98 2.67
C GLU A 31 12.10 -21.01 1.66
N GLU A 32 11.35 -20.02 2.16
CA GLU A 32 10.63 -19.03 1.35
C GLU A 32 11.47 -17.85 0.87
N LYS A 33 12.75 -17.80 1.26
CA LYS A 33 13.65 -16.67 0.97
C LYS A 33 13.70 -16.36 -0.51
N GLN A 34 13.99 -17.36 -1.32
CA GLN A 34 14.23 -17.18 -2.75
C GLN A 34 12.95 -16.78 -3.50
N ARG A 35 11.80 -17.34 -3.09
CA ARG A 35 10.49 -16.96 -3.62
C ARG A 35 10.21 -15.49 -3.31
N LEU A 36 10.31 -15.10 -2.03
CA LEU A 36 10.03 -13.74 -1.60
C LEU A 36 10.99 -12.71 -2.20
N GLU A 37 12.28 -13.05 -2.35
CA GLU A 37 13.24 -12.18 -3.03
C GLU A 37 12.81 -11.91 -4.47
N THR A 38 12.37 -12.95 -5.20
CA THR A 38 11.86 -12.82 -6.56
C THR A 38 10.58 -11.98 -6.60
N GLU A 39 9.62 -12.28 -5.73
CA GLU A 39 8.36 -11.54 -5.64
C GLU A 39 8.59 -10.05 -5.31
N PHE A 40 9.52 -9.73 -4.41
CA PHE A 40 9.85 -8.35 -4.09
C PHE A 40 10.56 -7.63 -5.26
N GLN A 41 11.42 -8.31 -6.01
CA GLN A 41 12.04 -7.75 -7.21
C GLN A 41 10.97 -7.36 -8.24
N GLU A 42 10.01 -8.25 -8.49
CA GLU A 42 8.89 -7.98 -9.40
C GLU A 42 8.02 -6.82 -8.90
N VAL A 43 7.74 -6.72 -7.59
CA VAL A 43 7.01 -5.60 -7.00
C VAL A 43 7.77 -4.28 -7.15
N PHE A 44 9.07 -4.27 -6.90
CA PHE A 44 9.89 -3.06 -7.05
C PHE A 44 9.94 -2.61 -8.51
N GLN A 45 10.16 -3.54 -9.44
CA GLN A 45 10.11 -3.27 -10.86
C GLN A 45 8.73 -2.71 -11.27
N PHE A 46 7.65 -3.30 -10.78
CA PHE A 46 6.29 -2.82 -11.04
C PHE A 46 6.11 -1.37 -10.58
N ILE A 47 6.60 -1.02 -9.38
CA ILE A 47 6.50 0.33 -8.83
C ILE A 47 7.37 1.33 -9.60
N GLU A 48 8.57 0.92 -10.05
CA GLU A 48 9.41 1.74 -10.93
C GLU A 48 8.71 2.03 -12.26
N GLU A 49 8.10 1.00 -12.87
CA GLU A 49 7.35 1.12 -14.12
C GLU A 49 6.04 1.92 -13.99
N CYS A 50 5.55 2.15 -12.76
CA CYS A 50 4.46 3.10 -12.51
C CYS A 50 4.87 4.56 -12.81
N GLY A 51 6.17 4.87 -12.83
CA GLY A 51 6.68 6.20 -13.19
C GLY A 51 6.23 7.32 -12.25
N LEU A 52 6.14 7.03 -10.94
CA LEU A 52 5.74 8.02 -9.94
C LEU A 52 6.86 9.05 -9.70
N PRO A 53 6.58 10.36 -9.70
CA PRO A 53 7.56 11.41 -9.41
C PRO A 53 8.21 11.24 -8.03
N GLU A 54 9.47 11.65 -7.87
CA GLU A 54 10.22 11.52 -6.60
C GLU A 54 9.60 12.32 -5.43
N ASP A 55 8.86 13.39 -5.72
CA ASP A 55 8.15 14.22 -4.74
C ASP A 55 6.74 13.68 -4.41
N SER A 56 6.33 12.58 -5.03
CA SER A 56 5.04 11.95 -4.79
C SER A 56 4.87 11.48 -3.33
N ARG A 57 3.65 11.62 -2.82
CA ARG A 57 3.23 11.06 -1.53
C ARG A 57 3.49 9.56 -1.41
N ALA A 58 3.50 8.84 -2.53
CA ALA A 58 3.79 7.40 -2.57
C ALA A 58 5.07 7.01 -1.81
N TRP A 59 6.06 7.91 -1.76
CA TRP A 59 7.35 7.68 -1.12
C TRP A 59 7.37 7.97 0.38
N ARG A 60 6.28 8.50 0.96
CA ARG A 60 6.17 8.62 2.41
C ARG A 60 6.08 7.23 3.03
N LYS A 61 6.78 7.01 4.15
CA LYS A 61 6.94 5.70 4.79
C LYS A 61 5.64 4.88 4.91
N SER A 62 4.54 5.52 5.34
CA SER A 62 3.25 4.85 5.54
C SER A 62 2.60 4.46 4.22
N ASP A 63 2.66 5.35 3.22
CA ASP A 63 2.11 5.17 1.88
C ASP A 63 2.92 4.12 1.10
N LEU A 64 4.25 4.21 1.11
CA LEU A 64 5.14 3.24 0.47
C LEU A 64 4.91 1.82 1.01
N PHE A 65 4.78 1.67 2.33
CA PHE A 65 4.47 0.38 2.94
C PHE A 65 3.14 -0.18 2.43
N THR A 66 2.12 0.67 2.29
CA THR A 66 0.82 0.24 1.79
C THR A 66 0.95 -0.17 0.33
N LEU A 67 1.60 0.66 -0.49
CA LEU A 67 1.79 0.39 -1.91
C LEU A 67 2.50 -0.94 -2.14
N LEU A 68 3.60 -1.21 -1.44
CA LEU A 68 4.34 -2.47 -1.54
C LEU A 68 3.46 -3.70 -1.22
N VAL A 69 2.69 -3.63 -0.14
CA VAL A 69 1.81 -4.75 0.27
C VAL A 69 0.68 -4.95 -0.74
N GLU A 70 0.09 -3.87 -1.23
CA GLU A 70 -1.07 -3.94 -2.12
C GLU A 70 -0.70 -4.35 -3.54
N ILE A 71 0.46 -3.91 -4.06
CA ILE A 71 1.00 -4.39 -5.33
C ILE A 71 1.39 -5.86 -5.23
N HIS A 72 2.10 -6.27 -4.15
CA HIS A 72 2.41 -7.68 -3.92
C HIS A 72 1.15 -8.55 -3.92
N ARG A 73 0.12 -8.15 -3.15
CA ARG A 73 -1.15 -8.88 -3.12
C ARG A 73 -1.78 -8.96 -4.50
N ALA A 74 -1.82 -7.85 -5.23
CA ALA A 74 -2.43 -7.81 -6.55
C ALA A 74 -1.73 -8.75 -7.55
N LEU A 75 -0.40 -8.81 -7.54
CA LEU A 75 0.38 -9.65 -8.45
C LEU A 75 0.32 -11.14 -8.09
N PHE A 76 0.45 -11.48 -6.81
CA PHE A 76 0.71 -12.87 -6.39
C PHE A 76 -0.44 -13.56 -5.67
N LYS A 77 -1.43 -12.82 -5.16
CA LYS A 77 -2.59 -13.41 -4.44
C LYS A 77 -3.89 -13.25 -5.20
N ASP A 78 -4.11 -12.06 -5.77
CA ASP A 78 -5.34 -11.75 -6.50
C ASP A 78 -5.21 -12.07 -8.00
N GLU A 79 -4.00 -12.40 -8.48
CA GLU A 79 -3.66 -12.72 -9.88
C GLU A 79 -4.17 -11.66 -10.88
N ASN A 80 -4.17 -10.39 -10.46
CA ASN A 80 -4.65 -9.29 -11.28
C ASN A 80 -3.63 -8.94 -12.37
N ASN A 81 -4.12 -8.77 -13.60
CA ASN A 81 -3.27 -8.49 -14.76
C ASN A 81 -3.42 -7.04 -15.27
N PHE A 82 -3.17 -6.05 -14.39
CA PHE A 82 -3.18 -4.64 -14.79
C PHE A 82 -1.77 -4.14 -15.12
N LYS A 83 -1.69 -3.22 -16.09
CA LYS A 83 -0.41 -2.68 -16.57
C LYS A 83 0.15 -1.65 -15.59
N PRO A 84 1.45 -1.69 -15.24
CA PRO A 84 2.10 -0.73 -14.34
C PRO A 84 1.84 0.73 -14.71
N ILE A 85 1.97 1.07 -15.99
CA ILE A 85 1.76 2.43 -16.50
C ILE A 85 0.34 2.95 -16.18
N GLU A 86 -0.68 2.11 -16.32
CA GLU A 86 -2.07 2.51 -16.07
C GLU A 86 -2.36 2.61 -14.57
N ALA A 87 -1.79 1.71 -13.76
CA ALA A 87 -1.85 1.83 -12.30
C ALA A 87 -1.14 3.10 -11.81
N GLY A 88 0.04 3.39 -12.37
CA GLY A 88 0.83 4.59 -12.09
C GLY A 88 0.06 5.89 -12.33
N LYS A 89 -0.62 6.02 -13.48
CA LYS A 89 -1.49 7.18 -13.76
C LYS A 89 -2.58 7.37 -12.70
N ARG A 90 -3.23 6.28 -12.29
CA ARG A 90 -4.30 6.31 -11.26
C ARG A 90 -3.75 6.66 -9.89
N LEU A 91 -2.62 6.05 -9.51
CA LEU A 91 -1.91 6.31 -8.25
C LEU A 91 -1.44 7.77 -8.16
N LEU A 92 -0.84 8.30 -9.23
CA LEU A 92 -0.40 9.69 -9.29
C LEU A 92 -1.58 10.64 -9.06
N ARG A 93 -2.65 10.48 -9.84
CA ARG A 93 -3.88 11.30 -9.69
C ARG A 93 -4.44 11.18 -8.28
N PHE A 94 -4.50 9.97 -7.73
CA PHE A 94 -4.99 9.73 -6.38
C PHE A 94 -4.15 10.47 -5.32
N TYR A 95 -2.83 10.31 -5.34
CA TYR A 95 -1.96 10.91 -4.34
C TYR A 95 -1.97 12.45 -4.40
N GLU A 96 -2.02 13.04 -5.61
CA GLU A 96 -2.20 14.49 -5.77
C GLU A 96 -3.52 14.99 -5.17
N LEU A 97 -4.60 14.23 -5.35
CA LEU A 97 -5.91 14.57 -4.77
C LEU A 97 -5.92 14.44 -3.25
N VAL A 98 -5.25 13.42 -2.68
CA VAL A 98 -5.08 13.28 -1.22
C VAL A 98 -4.28 14.45 -0.64
N ASP A 99 -3.22 14.91 -1.32
CA ASP A 99 -2.44 16.07 -0.86
C ASP A 99 -3.20 17.40 -1.02
N LYS A 100 -4.08 17.52 -2.02
CA LYS A 100 -4.98 18.67 -2.17
C LYS A 100 -6.08 18.68 -1.11
N SER A 101 -6.72 17.53 -0.86
CA SER A 101 -7.79 17.40 0.13
C SER A 101 -7.29 17.68 1.54
N ALA A 102 -6.02 17.39 1.83
CA ALA A 102 -5.37 17.74 3.09
C ALA A 102 -5.25 19.24 3.36
N LYS A 103 -5.27 20.06 2.30
CA LYS A 103 -5.10 21.53 2.35
C LYS A 103 -6.42 22.29 2.20
N ALA A 104 -7.49 21.59 1.82
CA ALA A 104 -8.82 22.17 1.71
C ALA A 104 -9.43 22.28 3.11
N ASP A 105 -9.92 23.47 3.46
CA ASP A 105 -10.71 23.66 4.68
C ASP A 105 -11.97 22.77 4.64
N GLU A 106 -12.38 22.27 5.81
CA GLU A 106 -13.55 21.39 6.00
C GLU A 106 -14.86 21.96 5.42
N ASP A 107 -14.88 23.26 5.06
CA ASP A 107 -16.06 24.00 4.57
C ASP A 107 -16.17 24.05 3.03
N SER A 108 -15.20 23.51 2.30
CA SER A 108 -15.22 23.46 0.84
C SER A 108 -15.80 22.12 0.38
N GLY A 109 -17.14 22.06 0.25
CA GLY A 109 -17.99 20.89 -0.03
C GLY A 109 -17.72 20.08 -1.31
N THR A 110 -16.48 19.65 -1.50
CA THR A 110 -16.02 18.63 -2.45
C THR A 110 -15.45 17.48 -1.63
N GLU A 111 -16.34 16.80 -0.90
CA GLU A 111 -16.02 15.66 -0.04
C GLU A 111 -16.05 14.37 -0.86
N ASN A 112 -14.93 14.02 -1.49
CA ASN A 112 -14.70 12.60 -1.73
C ASN A 112 -14.25 12.00 -0.38
N ASP A 113 -15.22 11.50 0.39
CA ASP A 113 -15.04 10.93 1.73
C ASP A 113 -13.85 9.97 1.81
N ARG A 114 -13.57 9.25 0.73
CA ARG A 114 -12.49 8.25 0.66
C ARG A 114 -11.10 8.89 0.58
N LEU A 115 -10.94 10.07 -0.04
CA LEU A 115 -9.67 10.81 -0.02
C LEU A 115 -9.33 11.26 1.40
N GLN A 116 -10.33 11.81 2.11
CA GLN A 116 -10.18 12.24 3.50
C GLN A 116 -9.97 11.04 4.44
N GLU A 117 -10.69 9.94 4.23
CA GLU A 117 -10.50 8.70 4.98
C GLU A 117 -9.06 8.19 4.83
N TYR A 118 -8.56 8.12 3.59
CA TYR A 118 -7.19 7.71 3.31
C TYR A 118 -6.19 8.65 3.98
N TYR A 119 -6.37 9.97 3.83
CA TYR A 119 -5.49 10.98 4.43
C TYR A 119 -5.40 10.82 5.95
N LYS A 120 -6.56 10.75 6.64
CA LYS A 120 -6.64 10.59 8.10
C LYS A 120 -5.99 9.28 8.54
N ALA A 121 -6.24 8.17 7.84
CA ALA A 121 -5.63 6.87 8.13
C ALA A 121 -4.11 6.85 7.87
N ALA A 122 -3.60 7.68 6.96
CA ALA A 122 -2.18 7.83 6.66
C ALA A 122 -1.45 8.79 7.61
N LEU A 123 -2.18 9.65 8.33
CA LEU A 123 -1.63 10.61 9.29
C LEU A 123 -1.67 10.08 10.74
N GLN A 124 -2.81 9.50 11.14
CA GLN A 124 -3.07 9.08 12.52
C GLN A 124 -3.00 7.57 12.63
N GLY A 125 -2.41 7.04 13.71
CA GLY A 125 -2.43 5.60 13.99
C GLY A 125 -1.91 4.75 12.81
N THR A 126 -0.89 5.20 12.09
CA THR A 126 -0.43 4.62 10.80
C THR A 126 -0.01 3.16 10.89
N GLN A 127 0.36 2.70 12.09
CA GLN A 127 0.73 1.33 12.38
C GLN A 127 -0.47 0.46 12.81
N SER A 128 -1.62 1.06 13.09
CA SER A 128 -2.82 0.31 13.46
C SER A 128 -3.31 -0.55 12.30
N ARG A 129 -3.71 -1.78 12.63
CA ARG A 129 -4.25 -2.74 11.66
C ARG A 129 -5.45 -2.18 10.92
N SER A 130 -6.36 -1.50 11.62
CA SER A 130 -7.55 -0.88 11.04
C SER A 130 -7.19 0.16 9.96
N ASN A 131 -6.23 1.04 10.23
CA ASN A 131 -5.82 2.07 9.27
C ASN A 131 -5.03 1.49 8.10
N ARG A 132 -4.28 0.40 8.30
CA ARG A 132 -3.66 -0.34 7.19
C ARG A 132 -4.70 -1.00 6.29
N ILE A 133 -5.72 -1.65 6.86
CA ILE A 133 -6.82 -2.25 6.09
C ILE A 133 -7.57 -1.18 5.29
N ARG A 134 -7.90 -0.03 5.89
CA ARG A 134 -8.59 1.07 5.19
C ARG A 134 -7.78 1.58 4.01
N ARG A 135 -6.49 1.89 4.24
CA ARG A 135 -5.59 2.34 3.16
C ARG A 135 -5.42 1.29 2.08
N GLY A 136 -5.27 0.02 2.47
CA GLY A 136 -5.14 -1.09 1.53
C GLY A 136 -6.35 -1.25 0.60
N LYS A 137 -7.57 -1.21 1.16
CA LYS A 137 -8.81 -1.25 0.35
C LYS A 137 -8.89 -0.12 -0.66
N ILE A 138 -8.55 1.10 -0.24
CA ILE A 138 -8.59 2.27 -1.12
C ILE A 138 -7.53 2.13 -2.23
N ILE A 139 -6.31 1.72 -1.89
CA ILE A 139 -5.25 1.51 -2.90
C ILE A 139 -5.61 0.41 -3.89
N GLN A 140 -6.25 -0.68 -3.47
CA GLN A 140 -6.76 -1.68 -4.42
C GLN A 140 -7.74 -1.09 -5.42
N ASP A 141 -8.70 -0.30 -4.94
CA ASP A 141 -9.67 0.31 -5.84
C ASP A 141 -8.96 1.24 -6.83
N VAL A 142 -7.93 1.96 -6.39
CA VAL A 142 -7.13 2.84 -7.25
C VAL A 142 -6.35 2.02 -8.30
N ILE A 143 -5.58 1.00 -7.90
CA ILE A 143 -4.77 0.23 -8.85
C ILE A 143 -5.63 -0.59 -9.82
N ASN A 144 -6.80 -1.05 -9.39
CA ASN A 144 -7.75 -1.79 -10.24
C ASN A 144 -8.67 -0.90 -11.07
N GLY A 145 -8.67 0.42 -10.86
CA GLY A 145 -9.52 1.35 -11.61
C GLY A 145 -10.97 1.43 -11.13
N ASN A 146 -11.27 0.90 -9.94
CA ASN A 146 -12.57 0.95 -9.29
C ASN A 146 -12.77 2.22 -8.43
N PHE A 147 -11.70 3.00 -8.20
CA PHE A 147 -11.78 4.23 -7.43
C PHE A 147 -12.45 5.34 -8.24
N GLN A 148 -13.54 5.90 -7.71
CA GLN A 148 -14.26 7.03 -8.28
C GLN A 148 -13.60 8.33 -7.83
N PHE A 149 -13.18 9.14 -8.82
CA PHE A 149 -12.52 10.44 -8.60
C PHE A 149 -13.49 11.62 -8.61
N ASP A 150 -14.79 11.34 -8.70
CA ASP A 150 -15.87 12.32 -8.76
C ASP A 150 -16.05 13.04 -7.41
#